data_AF-A0A9W9YMR8-F1
#
_entry.id   AF-A0A9W9YMR8-F1
#
_cell.length_a   1.000
_cell.length_b   1.000
_cell.length_c   1.000
_cell.angle_alpha   90.00
_cell.angle_beta   90.00
_cell.angle_gamma   90.00
#
_symmetry.space_group_name_H-M   'P 1'
#
loop_
_entity.id
_entity.type
_entity.pdbx_description
1 polymer ?
#
loop_
_entity_poly.entity_id
_entity_poly.type
_entity_poly.pdbx_seq_one_letter_code
_entity_poly.pdbx_strand_id
1 'polypeptide(L)'
;MDGNAYRTGSAATVGIIPNDGRSRSLNKLGTSRQWLVNLLIIGIPILLCIILIIILMFVPDMQRKQPNINTRCIPSAESNSSKLTSTLKKIQTEFFRRLYPDKIQFKPGVTPEEIRAIFQPWDPSPSAIKNKSDEASKLLKELNSLKINTTLLKIRERKAVHVAKAILWNNFGWAPFGQNYYTGDWMLAPDYYCWHRICYVFEDINAVIAHFKPQNATDLKKLDNLFDGFNHTFERYIENLKLGVRTGYVRATPACIVGIHNLHYVHYRNIALENETGVYKEAFSSVVLSSDYFDQLSKDDKKAWQDKHNEGVMDYFNRSLVTKIGRPALKMLRYIEGEHLSYCAPETVASGLQKLPLSYAYKGGVPDIGIAATQKLPTGEKLVGKDTYKSLMRFYTTSDITPEKLREKSQERLNELMKQAEKLVKDYTGESKNTTAIDKFIREMQASDMYFNDKPFPSNESGKGRLHQMHRQHKR
;
A
#
# COMPACT_ATOMS: atom_id res chain seq x y z
N MET A 1 -28.65 26.65 40.56
CA MET A 1 -27.42 26.14 41.19
C MET A 1 -27.44 24.63 41.08
N ASP A 2 -26.28 24.08 40.73
CA ASP A 2 -25.87 22.66 40.66
C ASP A 2 -26.48 21.71 39.62
N GLY A 3 -25.63 21.39 38.64
CA GLY A 3 -25.12 20.02 38.45
C GLY A 3 -25.98 19.03 37.67
N ASN A 4 -25.60 18.75 36.42
CA ASN A 4 -25.00 17.45 36.08
C ASN A 4 -24.67 17.30 34.58
N ALA A 5 -23.60 16.56 34.35
CA ALA A 5 -23.13 16.07 33.07
C ALA A 5 -24.12 15.08 32.41
N TYR A 6 -24.09 14.93 31.09
CA TYR A 6 -23.77 13.68 30.36
C TYR A 6 -23.83 13.90 28.83
N ARG A 7 -22.76 13.45 28.13
CA ARG A 7 -22.68 12.68 26.85
C ARG A 7 -23.81 12.87 25.79
N THR A 8 -23.62 12.89 24.47
CA THR A 8 -22.72 12.17 23.54
C THR A 8 -23.07 12.65 22.12
N GLY A 9 -22.22 12.42 21.11
CA GLY A 9 -22.67 12.43 19.72
C GLY A 9 -21.57 12.56 18.68
N SER A 10 -20.99 11.43 18.31
CA SER A 10 -20.20 11.23 17.09
C SER A 10 -21.06 11.48 15.84
N ALA A 11 -20.46 12.03 14.78
CA ALA A 11 -20.51 11.47 13.42
C ALA A 11 -19.82 12.44 12.44
N ALA A 12 -18.69 11.99 11.89
CA ALA A 12 -18.16 12.55 10.66
C ALA A 12 -19.01 12.04 9.50
N THR A 13 -19.75 12.93 8.86
CA THR A 13 -20.42 12.65 7.58
C THR A 13 -19.45 12.95 6.44
N VAL A 14 -19.06 11.90 5.73
CA VAL A 14 -18.43 11.98 4.40
C VAL A 14 -19.53 12.32 3.41
N GLY A 15 -19.58 13.56 2.96
CA GLY A 15 -20.49 14.01 1.90
C GLY A 15 -19.91 13.67 0.52
N ILE A 16 -20.59 12.78 -0.21
CA ILE A 16 -20.37 12.53 -1.64
C ILE A 16 -21.08 13.66 -2.41
N ILE A 17 -20.35 14.39 -3.25
CA ILE A 17 -20.88 15.44 -4.13
C ILE A 17 -21.38 14.77 -5.42
N PRO A 18 -22.66 14.88 -5.80
CA PRO A 18 -23.15 14.42 -7.10
C PRO A 18 -22.70 15.35 -8.23
N ASN A 19 -22.17 14.74 -9.28
CA ASN A 19 -21.80 15.37 -10.55
C ASN A 19 -23.08 15.62 -11.37
N ASP A 20 -23.51 16.87 -11.53
CA ASP A 20 -24.70 17.21 -12.33
C ASP A 20 -24.27 17.65 -13.74
N GLY A 21 -24.41 16.72 -14.68
CA GLY A 21 -24.31 17.00 -16.11
C GLY A 21 -25.63 17.53 -16.64
N ARG A 22 -25.67 18.81 -17.03
CA ARG A 22 -26.70 19.35 -17.94
C ARG A 22 -26.09 20.21 -19.02
N SER A 23 -25.98 19.63 -20.20
CA SER A 23 -25.89 20.34 -21.48
C SER A 23 -27.20 21.12 -21.69
N ARG A 24 -27.12 22.44 -21.86
CA ARG A 24 -28.21 23.26 -22.39
C ARG A 24 -27.79 23.82 -23.75
N SER A 25 -28.51 23.41 -24.78
CA SER A 25 -28.47 24.04 -26.10
C SER A 25 -28.96 25.48 -26.01
N LEU A 26 -28.20 26.42 -26.56
CA LEU A 26 -28.65 27.80 -26.78
C LEU A 26 -28.77 28.05 -28.27
N ASN A 27 -30.02 28.26 -28.69
CA ASN A 27 -30.42 28.65 -30.03
C ASN A 27 -29.92 30.06 -30.40
N LYS A 28 -29.74 30.23 -31.72
CA LYS A 28 -29.39 31.44 -32.48
C LYS A 28 -29.99 32.74 -31.93
N LEU A 29 -29.15 33.78 -31.80
CA LEU A 29 -29.56 35.18 -31.77
C LEU A 29 -28.99 35.96 -32.97
N GLY A 30 -29.79 36.88 -33.49
CA GLY A 30 -29.60 37.59 -34.76
C GLY A 30 -28.49 38.65 -34.79
N THR A 31 -28.13 38.99 -36.03
CA THR A 31 -26.92 39.68 -36.54
C THR A 31 -26.72 41.15 -36.15
N SER A 32 -27.42 41.69 -35.14
CA SER A 32 -27.29 43.11 -34.75
C SER A 32 -26.63 43.34 -33.38
N ARG A 33 -26.15 42.30 -32.69
CA ARG A 33 -25.46 42.41 -31.38
C ARG A 33 -24.07 41.76 -31.35
N GLN A 34 -23.52 41.35 -32.49
CA GLN A 34 -22.25 40.62 -32.60
C GLN A 34 -21.04 41.43 -32.10
N TRP A 35 -21.04 42.76 -32.30
CA TRP A 35 -19.90 43.60 -31.90
C TRP A 35 -19.78 43.78 -30.38
N LEU A 36 -20.89 43.91 -29.66
CA LEU A 36 -20.91 43.95 -28.18
C LEU A 36 -20.47 42.61 -27.57
N VAL A 37 -20.84 41.49 -28.20
CA VAL A 37 -20.43 40.15 -27.79
C VAL A 37 -18.94 39.94 -28.05
N ASN A 38 -18.39 40.40 -29.19
CA ASN A 38 -16.95 40.31 -29.47
C ASN A 38 -16.11 41.20 -28.52
N LEU A 39 -16.62 42.39 -28.14
CA LEU A 39 -15.93 43.27 -27.19
C LEU A 39 -15.92 42.67 -25.77
N LEU A 40 -17.01 42.01 -25.35
CA LEU A 40 -17.11 41.33 -24.05
C LEU A 40 -16.37 39.98 -24.00
N ILE A 41 -16.40 39.18 -25.06
CA ILE A 41 -15.80 37.83 -25.10
C ILE A 41 -14.31 37.86 -25.49
N ILE A 42 -13.87 38.82 -26.31
CA ILE A 42 -12.49 38.85 -26.83
C ILE A 42 -11.73 40.06 -26.26
N GLY A 43 -12.35 41.24 -26.26
CA GLY A 43 -11.71 42.47 -25.80
C GLY A 43 -11.32 42.46 -24.31
N ILE A 44 -12.26 42.08 -23.44
CA ILE A 44 -12.01 42.07 -21.98
C ILE A 44 -10.98 41.02 -21.57
N PRO A 45 -11.00 39.76 -22.06
CA PRO A 45 -9.98 38.78 -21.71
C PRO A 45 -8.58 39.17 -22.19
N ILE A 46 -8.45 39.75 -23.39
CA ILE A 46 -7.15 40.23 -23.89
C ILE A 46 -6.64 41.39 -23.04
N LEU A 47 -7.51 42.33 -22.66
CA LEU A 47 -7.14 43.43 -21.78
C LEU A 47 -6.70 42.93 -20.39
N LEU A 48 -7.41 41.93 -19.83
CA LEU A 48 -7.04 41.28 -18.57
C LEU A 48 -5.71 40.52 -18.68
N CYS A 49 -5.45 39.85 -19.80
CA CYS A 49 -4.16 39.19 -20.06
C CYS A 49 -3.02 40.21 -20.18
N ILE A 50 -3.23 41.34 -20.86
CA ILE A 50 -2.23 42.41 -20.97
C ILE A 50 -1.95 43.03 -19.59
N ILE A 51 -3.00 43.29 -18.79
CA ILE A 51 -2.84 43.78 -17.41
C ILE A 51 -2.11 42.76 -16.54
N LEU A 52 -2.40 41.46 -16.67
CA LEU A 52 -1.67 40.38 -15.98
C LEU A 52 -0.20 40.31 -16.39
N ILE A 53 0.11 40.48 -17.67
CA ILE A 53 1.49 40.48 -18.19
C ILE A 53 2.24 41.72 -17.69
N ILE A 54 1.61 42.90 -17.68
CA ILE A 54 2.22 44.13 -17.14
C ILE A 54 2.44 44.00 -15.63
N ILE A 55 1.47 43.44 -14.89
CA ILE A 55 1.65 43.15 -13.45
C ILE A 55 2.82 42.18 -13.26
N LEU A 56 2.91 41.10 -14.04
CA LEU A 56 4.01 40.12 -13.96
C LEU A 56 5.37 40.71 -14.37
N MET A 57 5.42 41.65 -15.32
CA MET A 57 6.64 42.34 -15.74
C MET A 57 7.12 43.39 -14.74
N PHE A 58 6.21 43.96 -13.94
CA PHE A 58 6.51 44.99 -12.95
C PHE A 58 6.31 44.53 -11.51
N VAL A 59 6.15 43.23 -11.23
CA VAL A 59 6.35 42.71 -9.88
C VAL A 59 7.84 42.91 -9.58
N PRO A 60 8.23 43.86 -8.72
CA PRO A 60 9.62 43.96 -8.30
C PRO A 60 9.98 42.62 -7.70
N ASP A 61 11.12 42.07 -8.11
CA ASP A 61 11.68 40.80 -7.64
C ASP A 61 11.30 40.61 -6.18
N MET A 62 10.26 39.79 -5.95
CA MET A 62 9.77 39.52 -4.62
C MET A 62 10.90 38.74 -4.00
N GLN A 63 11.83 39.45 -3.37
CA GLN A 63 12.86 38.90 -2.51
C GLN A 63 12.17 37.78 -1.77
N ARG A 64 12.56 36.54 -2.08
CA ARG A 64 12.09 35.36 -1.37
C ARG A 64 12.23 35.72 0.10
N LYS A 65 11.11 36.02 0.76
CA LYS A 65 11.10 36.25 2.20
C LYS A 65 11.86 35.07 2.75
N GLN A 66 13.01 35.32 3.40
CA GLN A 66 13.72 34.27 4.11
C GLN A 66 12.66 33.51 4.91
N PRO A 67 12.65 32.17 4.86
CA PRO A 67 11.60 31.40 5.49
C PRO A 67 11.53 31.86 6.94
N ASN A 68 10.41 32.49 7.30
CA ASN A 68 10.11 32.86 8.68
C ASN A 68 10.40 31.61 9.51
N ILE A 69 11.48 31.63 10.30
CA ILE A 69 11.87 30.49 11.11
C ILE A 69 10.70 30.28 12.06
N ASN A 70 9.87 29.29 11.76
CA ASN A 70 8.67 29.00 12.51
C ASN A 70 9.10 28.53 13.90
N THR A 71 9.16 29.45 14.85
CA THR A 71 9.58 29.22 16.24
C THR A 71 8.77 28.11 16.92
N ARG A 72 7.61 27.74 16.38
CA ARG A 72 6.82 26.59 16.84
C ARG A 72 7.56 25.25 16.76
N CYS A 73 8.53 25.07 15.87
CA CYS A 73 9.18 23.78 15.62
C CYS A 73 10.50 23.55 16.39
N ILE A 74 10.91 24.47 17.27
CA ILE A 74 12.18 24.34 18.00
C ILE A 74 12.11 23.18 19.02
N PRO A 75 13.09 22.26 19.06
CA PRO A 75 13.15 21.21 20.08
C PRO A 75 13.13 21.76 21.51
N SER A 76 12.60 21.00 22.47
CA SER A 76 12.77 21.30 23.90
C SER A 76 14.23 21.15 24.34
N ALA A 77 14.59 21.81 25.44
CA ALA A 77 15.90 21.62 26.08
C ALA A 77 16.14 20.14 26.41
N GLU A 78 15.10 19.46 26.91
CA GLU A 78 15.11 18.02 27.18
C GLU A 78 15.38 17.19 25.92
N SER A 79 14.73 17.50 24.78
CA SER A 79 14.95 16.77 23.52
C SER A 79 16.39 16.90 23.02
N ASN A 80 17.05 18.03 23.32
CA ASN A 80 18.45 18.25 22.96
C ASN A 80 19.41 17.57 23.94
N SER A 81 19.22 17.73 25.25
CA SER A 81 20.09 17.12 26.28
C SER A 81 20.03 15.59 26.24
N SER A 82 18.85 15.00 25.99
CA SER A 82 18.65 13.55 25.88
C SER A 82 19.04 12.95 24.52
N LYS A 83 19.49 13.77 23.55
CA LYS A 83 19.80 13.36 22.17
C LYS A 83 18.59 12.78 21.40
N LEU A 84 17.35 13.06 21.83
CA LEU A 84 16.15 12.60 21.15
C LEU A 84 16.06 13.15 19.71
N THR A 85 16.31 14.44 19.52
CA THR A 85 16.22 15.08 18.20
C THR A 85 17.15 14.42 17.17
N SER A 86 18.41 14.17 17.54
CA SER A 86 19.39 13.54 16.64
C SER A 86 19.05 12.08 16.37
N THR A 87 18.55 11.35 17.38
CA THR A 87 18.11 9.96 17.23
C THR A 87 16.91 9.83 16.29
N LEU A 88 15.91 10.71 16.41
CA LEU A 88 14.76 10.74 15.49
C LEU A 88 15.20 11.08 14.06
N LYS A 89 16.13 12.03 13.89
CA LYS A 89 16.69 12.36 12.58
C LYS A 89 17.45 11.17 11.97
N LYS A 90 18.20 10.42 12.80
CA LYS A 90 18.88 9.18 12.38
C LYS A 90 17.86 8.14 11.91
N ILE A 91 16.83 7.86 12.69
CA ILE A 91 15.75 6.92 12.33
C ILE A 91 15.12 7.28 10.97
N GLN A 92 14.79 8.56 10.77
CA GLN A 92 14.24 9.04 9.50
C GLN A 92 15.23 8.89 8.34
N THR A 93 16.51 9.19 8.58
CA THR A 93 17.56 9.09 7.56
C THR A 93 17.77 7.64 7.14
N GLU A 94 17.88 6.73 8.10
CA GLU A 94 18.02 5.29 7.85
C GLU A 94 16.82 4.72 7.08
N PHE A 95 15.60 5.14 7.46
CA PHE A 95 14.37 4.74 6.77
C PHE A 95 14.44 5.03 5.27
N PHE A 96 14.67 6.29 4.89
CA PHE A 96 14.59 6.70 3.48
C PHE A 96 15.83 6.37 2.66
N ARG A 97 17.03 6.38 3.27
CA ARG A 97 18.28 6.23 2.51
C ARG A 97 18.73 4.79 2.35
N ARG A 98 18.41 3.92 3.30
CA ARG A 98 18.96 2.55 3.35
C ARG A 98 17.90 1.47 3.38
N LEU A 99 16.82 1.67 4.13
CA LEU A 99 15.87 0.59 4.41
C LEU A 99 14.69 0.57 3.44
N TYR A 100 14.21 1.74 3.02
CA TYR A 100 13.10 1.91 2.07
C TYR A 100 13.43 2.99 1.03
N PRO A 101 14.48 2.78 0.21
CA PRO A 101 14.82 3.69 -0.89
C PRO A 101 13.67 3.85 -1.88
N ASP A 102 12.80 2.83 -2.02
CA ASP A 102 11.58 2.86 -2.82
C ASP A 102 10.49 3.83 -2.30
N LYS A 103 10.71 4.43 -1.12
CA LYS A 103 9.82 5.41 -0.50
C LYS A 103 10.43 6.80 -0.38
N ILE A 104 11.59 7.05 -0.99
CA ILE A 104 12.31 8.33 -0.90
C ILE A 104 11.46 9.54 -1.32
N GLN A 105 10.51 9.38 -2.23
CA GLN A 105 9.55 10.39 -2.66
C GLN A 105 8.71 10.96 -1.50
N PHE A 106 8.48 10.17 -0.44
CA PHE A 106 7.72 10.60 0.74
C PHE A 106 8.60 11.31 1.77
N LYS A 107 9.92 11.44 1.54
CA LYS A 107 10.82 12.17 2.43
C LYS A 107 10.50 13.67 2.37
N PRO A 108 10.22 14.33 3.51
CA PRO A 108 9.98 15.77 3.52
C PRO A 108 11.16 16.55 2.93
N GLY A 109 10.87 17.45 1.98
CA GLY A 109 11.87 18.31 1.33
C GLY A 109 12.89 17.56 0.47
N VAL A 110 12.57 16.35 0.00
CA VAL A 110 13.41 15.62 -0.97
C VAL A 110 13.47 16.39 -2.30
N THR A 111 14.65 16.42 -2.92
CA THR A 111 14.82 17.02 -4.26
C THR A 111 14.75 15.95 -5.36
N PRO A 112 14.43 16.32 -6.61
CA PRO A 112 14.49 15.39 -7.73
C PRO A 112 15.85 14.67 -7.88
N GLU A 113 16.95 15.37 -7.59
CA GLU A 113 18.30 14.82 -7.61
C GLU A 113 18.48 13.75 -6.52
N GLU A 114 17.96 14.00 -5.33
CA GLU A 114 17.98 13.03 -4.24
C GLU A 114 17.13 11.80 -4.57
N ILE A 115 15.97 11.97 -5.20
CA ILE A 115 15.14 10.86 -5.70
C ILE A 115 15.92 10.03 -6.71
N ARG A 116 16.50 10.66 -7.74
CA ARG A 116 17.31 9.97 -8.77
C ARG A 116 18.49 9.20 -8.19
N ALA A 117 19.11 9.73 -7.14
CA ALA A 117 20.29 9.13 -6.54
C ALA A 117 19.97 7.95 -5.62
N ILE A 118 18.82 7.99 -4.92
CA ILE A 118 18.51 7.06 -3.83
C ILE A 118 17.46 6.04 -4.23
N PHE A 119 16.48 6.40 -5.06
CA PHE A 119 15.37 5.51 -5.38
C PHE A 119 15.90 4.20 -5.99
N GLN A 120 15.42 3.10 -5.45
CA GLN A 120 15.63 1.76 -5.95
C GLN A 120 14.30 1.02 -5.84
N PRO A 121 13.93 0.15 -6.79
CA PRO A 121 12.77 -0.72 -6.64
C PRO A 121 12.86 -1.53 -5.34
N TRP A 122 11.71 -1.91 -4.80
CA TRP A 122 11.66 -2.74 -3.59
C TRP A 122 12.46 -4.04 -3.80
N ASP A 123 13.47 -4.26 -2.97
CA ASP A 123 14.23 -5.52 -2.93
C ASP A 123 13.56 -6.51 -1.96
N PRO A 124 12.96 -7.60 -2.46
CA PRO A 124 12.36 -8.62 -1.62
C PRO A 124 13.38 -9.68 -1.16
N SER A 125 14.68 -9.52 -1.42
CA SER A 125 15.68 -10.50 -1.03
C SER A 125 15.63 -10.79 0.49
N PRO A 126 15.77 -12.06 0.91
CA PRO A 126 15.80 -12.40 2.34
C PRO A 126 16.83 -11.58 3.12
N SER A 127 18.00 -11.30 2.52
CA SER A 127 19.04 -10.44 3.08
C SER A 127 18.58 -9.00 3.30
N ALA A 128 17.85 -8.40 2.36
CA ALA A 128 17.34 -7.05 2.52
C ALA A 128 16.28 -6.97 3.63
N ILE A 129 15.36 -7.93 3.68
CA ILE A 129 14.33 -8.01 4.72
C ILE A 129 14.97 -8.22 6.10
N LYS A 130 15.99 -9.10 6.20
CA LYS A 130 16.75 -9.32 7.43
C LYS A 130 17.46 -8.05 7.89
N ASN A 131 18.17 -7.37 6.99
CA ASN A 131 18.85 -6.12 7.30
C ASN A 131 17.89 -5.05 7.84
N LYS A 132 16.68 -4.92 7.24
CA LYS A 132 15.63 -4.03 7.77
C LYS A 132 15.20 -4.40 9.18
N SER A 133 15.01 -5.70 9.44
CA SER A 133 14.56 -6.19 10.74
C SER A 133 15.60 -5.98 11.84
N ASP A 134 16.87 -6.23 11.51
CA ASP A 134 18.00 -6.08 12.41
C ASP A 134 18.26 -4.60 12.73
N GLU A 135 18.26 -3.73 11.72
CA GLU A 135 18.48 -2.29 11.92
C GLU A 135 17.31 -1.63 12.67
N ALA A 136 16.07 -2.04 12.41
CA ALA A 136 14.91 -1.58 13.18
C ALA A 136 15.04 -1.95 14.67
N SER A 137 15.43 -3.19 14.95
CA SER A 137 15.69 -3.68 16.31
C SER A 137 16.83 -2.91 16.98
N LYS A 138 17.89 -2.60 16.26
CA LYS A 138 19.04 -1.82 16.76
C LYS A 138 18.64 -0.38 17.09
N LEU A 139 17.96 0.31 16.17
CA LEU A 139 17.51 1.69 16.37
C LEU A 139 16.47 1.80 17.49
N LEU A 140 15.64 0.76 17.67
CA LEU A 140 14.71 0.70 18.80
C LEU A 140 15.46 0.61 20.13
N LYS A 141 16.49 -0.25 20.21
CA LYS A 141 17.33 -0.35 21.42
C LYS A 141 18.00 0.98 21.72
N GLU A 142 18.53 1.66 20.69
CA GLU A 142 19.12 2.99 20.82
C GLU A 142 18.09 4.01 21.35
N LEU A 143 16.91 4.09 20.76
CA LEU A 143 15.83 4.98 21.20
C LEU A 143 15.37 4.68 22.64
N ASN A 144 15.27 3.41 23.03
CA ASN A 144 14.89 3.01 24.38
C ASN A 144 15.99 3.26 25.41
N SER A 145 17.25 3.38 24.99
CA SER A 145 18.39 3.67 25.88
C SER A 145 18.52 5.15 26.25
N LEU A 146 17.78 6.04 25.57
CA LEU A 146 17.82 7.47 25.85
C LEU A 146 17.25 7.77 27.23
N LYS A 147 17.99 8.52 28.04
CA LYS A 147 17.53 9.03 29.33
C LYS A 147 16.65 10.25 29.10
N ILE A 148 15.37 10.02 28.83
CA ILE A 148 14.39 11.05 28.52
C ILE A 148 13.47 11.28 29.72
N ASN A 149 13.37 12.52 30.18
CA ASN A 149 12.32 12.95 31.09
C ASN A 149 11.06 13.35 30.31
N THR A 150 10.09 12.43 30.23
CA THR A 150 8.87 12.62 29.42
C THR A 150 8.00 13.80 29.85
N THR A 151 8.09 14.25 31.11
CA THR A 151 7.33 15.41 31.61
C THR A 151 7.89 16.74 31.08
N LEU A 152 9.20 16.79 30.78
CA LEU A 152 9.89 17.96 30.24
C LEU A 152 9.82 18.05 28.71
N LEU A 153 9.43 16.96 28.04
CA LEU A 153 9.18 16.97 26.60
C LEU A 153 7.92 17.76 26.24
N LYS A 154 7.93 18.36 25.05
CA LYS A 154 6.71 18.90 24.44
C LYS A 154 5.79 17.76 24.00
N ILE A 155 4.48 18.01 23.90
CA ILE A 155 3.48 17.01 23.47
C ILE A 155 3.88 16.34 22.15
N ARG A 156 4.36 17.12 21.17
CA ARG A 156 4.81 16.58 19.87
C ARG A 156 6.02 15.65 19.97
N GLU A 157 6.92 15.89 20.92
CA GLU A 157 8.13 15.08 21.11
C GLU A 157 7.76 13.76 21.78
N ARG A 158 6.85 13.79 22.77
CA ARG A 158 6.26 12.56 23.31
C ARG A 158 5.58 11.75 22.22
N LYS A 159 4.75 12.38 21.38
CA LYS A 159 4.11 11.72 20.23
C LYS A 159 5.17 11.13 19.29
N ALA A 160 6.23 11.86 18.98
CA ALA A 160 7.30 11.39 18.11
C ALA A 160 8.02 10.17 18.68
N VAL A 161 8.28 10.12 19.99
CA VAL A 161 8.84 8.94 20.67
C VAL A 161 7.92 7.74 20.52
N HIS A 162 6.61 7.90 20.78
CA HIS A 162 5.65 6.80 20.64
C HIS A 162 5.56 6.29 19.19
N VAL A 163 5.47 7.19 18.21
CA VAL A 163 5.45 6.84 16.79
C VAL A 163 6.74 6.15 16.38
N ALA A 164 7.91 6.68 16.78
CA ALA A 164 9.19 6.08 16.47
C ALA A 164 9.33 4.66 17.05
N LYS A 165 8.90 4.44 18.29
CA LYS A 165 8.86 3.09 18.89
C LYS A 165 7.93 2.18 18.11
N ALA A 166 6.73 2.65 17.77
CA ALA A 166 5.74 1.85 17.05
C ALA A 166 6.22 1.44 15.65
N ILE A 167 6.79 2.36 14.87
CA ILE A 167 7.30 2.02 13.53
C ILE A 167 8.50 1.07 13.64
N LEU A 168 9.43 1.30 14.58
CA LEU A 168 10.62 0.46 14.72
C LEU A 168 10.26 -0.95 15.21
N TRP A 169 9.29 -1.07 16.14
CA TRP A 169 8.75 -2.38 16.53
C TRP A 169 8.12 -3.14 15.38
N ASN A 170 7.58 -2.44 14.39
CA ASN A 170 6.99 -3.01 13.18
C ASN A 170 7.93 -2.98 11.97
N ASN A 171 9.26 -2.94 12.20
CA ASN A 171 10.28 -2.98 11.14
C ASN A 171 10.13 -1.85 10.10
N PHE A 172 9.78 -0.66 10.59
CA PHE A 172 9.41 0.55 9.86
C PHE A 172 8.17 0.44 8.96
N GLY A 173 7.32 -0.55 9.21
CA GLY A 173 6.06 -0.72 8.48
C GLY A 173 4.94 0.18 9.02
N TRP A 174 4.18 0.78 8.11
CA TRP A 174 2.76 1.10 8.31
C TRP A 174 1.85 -0.01 7.77
N ALA A 175 2.45 -1.14 7.41
CA ALA A 175 1.78 -2.38 7.05
C ALA A 175 2.34 -3.50 7.94
N PRO A 176 1.48 -4.38 8.48
CA PRO A 176 1.91 -5.43 9.39
C PRO A 176 2.62 -6.58 8.67
N PHE A 177 2.32 -6.80 7.39
CA PHE A 177 2.74 -8.00 6.67
C PHE A 177 4.04 -7.83 5.87
N GLY A 178 4.85 -8.88 5.88
CA GLY A 178 6.03 -9.04 5.04
C GLY A 178 7.19 -8.09 5.35
N GLN A 179 7.19 -7.44 6.52
CA GLN A 179 8.25 -6.50 6.92
C GLN A 179 9.28 -7.10 7.87
N ASN A 180 8.93 -8.18 8.58
CA ASN A 180 9.79 -8.80 9.59
C ASN A 180 10.36 -10.11 9.04
N TYR A 181 11.68 -10.20 8.98
CA TYR A 181 12.38 -11.38 8.50
C TYR A 181 12.06 -12.61 9.34
N TYR A 182 12.05 -12.44 10.67
CA TYR A 182 11.96 -13.53 11.64
C TYR A 182 10.56 -14.13 11.77
N THR A 183 9.53 -13.47 11.26
CA THR A 183 8.14 -13.97 11.27
C THR A 183 7.83 -14.84 10.06
N GLY A 184 8.62 -14.74 8.98
CA GLY A 184 8.49 -15.56 7.77
C GLY A 184 7.26 -15.27 6.89
N ASP A 185 6.39 -14.34 7.28
CA ASP A 185 5.17 -13.98 6.55
C ASP A 185 5.45 -13.29 5.21
N TRP A 186 6.66 -12.76 5.00
CA TRP A 186 7.14 -12.30 3.69
C TRP A 186 7.25 -13.41 2.63
N MET A 187 7.23 -14.68 3.03
CA MET A 187 7.17 -15.84 2.13
C MET A 187 5.73 -16.24 1.77
N LEU A 188 4.72 -15.67 2.43
CA LEU A 188 3.33 -15.90 2.08
C LEU A 188 2.99 -15.11 0.80
N ALA A 189 2.14 -15.70 -0.04
CA ALA A 189 1.46 -14.96 -1.09
C ALA A 189 0.68 -13.75 -0.52
N PRO A 190 0.27 -12.79 -1.37
CA PRO A 190 -0.50 -11.64 -0.92
C PRO A 190 -1.74 -12.05 -0.14
N ASP A 191 -2.09 -11.26 0.87
CA ASP A 191 -3.31 -11.43 1.66
C ASP A 191 -4.50 -10.73 0.98
N TYR A 192 -5.68 -10.85 1.60
CA TYR A 192 -6.92 -10.20 1.14
C TYR A 192 -6.74 -8.71 0.88
N TYR A 193 -6.03 -7.98 1.74
CA TYR A 193 -5.85 -6.54 1.60
C TYR A 193 -4.66 -6.15 0.71
N CYS A 194 -3.88 -7.15 0.25
CA CYS A 194 -2.64 -6.93 -0.51
C CYS A 194 -1.71 -5.92 0.18
N TRP A 195 -1.54 -6.02 1.50
CA TRP A 195 -0.67 -5.10 2.26
C TRP A 195 0.83 -5.44 2.15
N HIS A 196 1.16 -6.39 1.29
CA HIS A 196 2.54 -6.74 0.95
C HIS A 196 3.10 -5.74 -0.07
N ARG A 197 4.42 -5.48 -0.01
CA ARG A 197 5.06 -4.47 -0.86
C ARG A 197 4.98 -4.76 -2.35
N ILE A 198 4.84 -6.04 -2.72
CA ILE A 198 4.62 -6.41 -4.12
C ILE A 198 3.39 -5.72 -4.72
N CYS A 199 2.39 -5.38 -3.92
CA CYS A 199 1.16 -4.74 -4.41
C CYS A 199 1.36 -3.26 -4.77
N TYR A 200 2.44 -2.63 -4.31
CA TYR A 200 2.68 -1.18 -4.48
C TYR A 200 3.81 -0.85 -5.45
N VAL A 201 4.42 -1.83 -6.12
CA VAL A 201 5.57 -1.61 -7.01
C VAL A 201 5.25 -0.66 -8.17
N PHE A 202 4.06 -0.79 -8.78
CA PHE A 202 3.62 0.12 -9.85
C PHE A 202 3.26 1.51 -9.34
N GLU A 203 2.75 1.62 -8.11
CA GLU A 203 2.53 2.92 -7.47
C GLU A 203 3.87 3.64 -7.22
N ASP A 204 4.88 2.91 -6.75
CA ASP A 204 6.19 3.47 -6.42
C ASP A 204 6.93 3.98 -7.68
N ILE A 205 6.88 3.26 -8.80
CA ILE A 205 7.45 3.76 -10.07
C ILE A 205 6.66 4.96 -10.61
N ASN A 206 5.32 4.94 -10.54
CA ASN A 206 4.49 6.07 -10.97
C ASN A 206 4.87 7.36 -10.25
N ALA A 207 5.21 7.28 -8.97
CA ALA A 207 5.56 8.43 -8.16
C ALA A 207 6.92 9.06 -8.51
N VAL A 208 7.81 8.35 -9.20
CA VAL A 208 9.21 8.81 -9.39
C VAL A 208 9.69 8.87 -10.84
N ILE A 209 9.04 8.18 -11.78
CA ILE A 209 9.59 7.98 -13.14
C ILE A 209 9.85 9.28 -13.90
N ALA A 210 9.07 10.34 -13.64
CA ALA A 210 9.27 11.66 -14.25
C ALA A 210 10.61 12.30 -13.83
N HIS A 211 11.14 11.94 -12.66
CA HIS A 211 12.43 12.44 -12.19
C HIS A 211 13.61 11.75 -12.88
N PHE A 212 13.40 10.62 -13.56
CA PHE A 212 14.43 9.83 -14.25
C PHE A 212 14.60 10.21 -15.74
N LYS A 213 14.05 11.35 -16.17
CA LYS A 213 14.25 11.91 -17.51
C LYS A 213 15.76 12.05 -17.82
N PRO A 214 16.30 11.34 -18.82
CA PRO A 214 17.75 11.29 -19.04
C PRO A 214 18.28 12.51 -19.78
N GLN A 215 19.45 13.00 -19.37
CA GLN A 215 20.12 14.16 -19.98
C GLN A 215 21.40 13.79 -20.74
N ASN A 216 21.90 12.58 -20.55
CA ASN A 216 23.16 12.09 -21.12
C ASN A 216 23.20 10.55 -21.07
N ALA A 217 24.24 9.95 -21.66
CA ALA A 217 24.44 8.50 -21.65
C ALA A 217 24.49 7.87 -20.24
N THR A 218 24.97 8.58 -19.22
CA THR A 218 24.99 8.06 -17.83
C THR A 218 23.58 7.92 -17.27
N ASP A 219 22.70 8.89 -17.55
CA ASP A 219 21.32 8.83 -17.08
C ASP A 219 20.50 7.77 -17.86
N LEU A 220 20.80 7.53 -19.14
CA LEU A 220 20.23 6.39 -19.87
C LEU A 220 20.58 5.06 -19.20
N LYS A 221 21.83 4.87 -18.79
CA LYS A 221 22.25 3.67 -18.05
C LYS A 221 21.55 3.56 -16.69
N LYS A 222 21.33 4.67 -15.99
CA LYS A 222 20.58 4.66 -14.72
C LYS A 222 19.13 4.23 -14.92
N LEU A 223 18.47 4.72 -15.96
CA LEU A 223 17.11 4.34 -16.30
C LEU A 223 17.02 2.85 -16.71
N ASP A 224 17.99 2.35 -17.46
CA ASP A 224 18.08 0.93 -17.82
C ASP A 224 18.25 0.04 -16.58
N ASN A 225 19.17 0.40 -15.68
CA ASN A 225 19.36 -0.28 -14.41
C ASN A 225 18.11 -0.23 -13.51
N LEU A 226 17.36 0.88 -13.55
CA LEU A 226 16.10 1.00 -12.82
C LEU A 226 15.09 -0.04 -13.31
N PHE A 227 14.98 -0.25 -14.63
CA PHE A 227 14.11 -1.26 -15.22
C PHE A 227 14.57 -2.69 -14.87
N ASP A 228 15.88 -2.93 -14.85
CA ASP A 228 16.44 -4.21 -14.37
C ASP A 228 16.13 -4.46 -12.89
N GLY A 229 16.09 -3.39 -12.06
CA GLY A 229 15.67 -3.48 -10.67
C GLY A 229 14.23 -3.98 -10.52
N PHE A 230 13.30 -3.50 -11.35
CA PHE A 230 11.92 -4.00 -11.33
C PHE A 230 11.81 -5.46 -11.77
N ASN A 231 12.55 -5.87 -12.80
CA ASN A 231 12.66 -7.28 -13.17
C ASN A 231 13.10 -8.13 -11.97
N HIS A 232 14.18 -7.71 -11.30
CA HIS A 232 14.69 -8.40 -10.11
C HIS A 232 13.63 -8.51 -9.00
N THR A 233 12.87 -7.45 -8.72
CA THR A 233 11.80 -7.47 -7.72
C THR A 233 10.81 -8.60 -7.98
N PHE A 234 10.29 -8.72 -9.22
CA PHE A 234 9.30 -9.74 -9.57
C PHE A 234 9.87 -11.15 -9.51
N GLU A 235 11.07 -11.35 -10.06
CA GLU A 235 11.70 -12.68 -10.05
C GLU A 235 12.05 -13.14 -8.64
N ARG A 236 12.60 -12.23 -7.82
CA ARG A 236 12.94 -12.54 -6.43
C ARG A 236 11.70 -12.80 -5.58
N TYR A 237 10.58 -12.13 -5.86
CA TYR A 237 9.32 -12.41 -5.18
C TYR A 237 8.82 -13.83 -5.45
N ILE A 238 8.91 -14.31 -6.70
CA ILE A 238 8.60 -15.72 -7.04
C ILE A 238 9.47 -16.68 -6.22
N GLU A 239 10.77 -16.42 -6.11
CA GLU A 239 11.68 -17.27 -5.34
C GLU A 239 11.35 -17.29 -3.84
N ASN A 240 10.85 -16.18 -3.28
CA ASN A 240 10.36 -16.14 -1.90
C ASN A 240 9.10 -16.99 -1.71
N LEU A 241 8.18 -17.00 -2.69
CA LEU A 241 7.00 -17.85 -2.64
C LEU A 241 7.37 -19.34 -2.75
N LYS A 242 8.34 -19.69 -3.60
CA LYS A 242 8.92 -21.04 -3.64
C LYS A 242 9.59 -21.43 -2.32
N LEU A 243 10.24 -20.47 -1.65
CA LEU A 243 10.79 -20.67 -0.32
C LEU A 243 9.67 -20.89 0.71
N GLY A 244 8.55 -20.17 0.63
CA GLY A 244 7.36 -20.42 1.44
C GLY A 244 6.86 -21.85 1.33
N VAL A 245 6.78 -22.40 0.12
CA VAL A 245 6.43 -23.81 -0.10
C VAL A 245 7.44 -24.74 0.58
N ARG A 246 8.74 -24.55 0.34
CA ARG A 246 9.82 -25.38 0.91
C ARG A 246 9.92 -25.32 2.44
N THR A 247 9.47 -24.23 3.04
CA THR A 247 9.51 -24.02 4.49
C THR A 247 8.19 -24.40 5.17
N GLY A 248 7.16 -24.78 4.41
CA GLY A 248 5.82 -25.05 4.93
C GLY A 248 5.06 -23.78 5.33
N TYR A 249 5.49 -22.61 4.86
CA TYR A 249 4.90 -21.31 5.14
C TYR A 249 4.04 -20.87 3.95
N VAL A 250 2.86 -21.48 3.82
CA VAL A 250 1.87 -21.21 2.76
C VAL A 250 0.51 -20.89 3.38
N ARG A 251 -0.32 -20.12 2.67
CA ARG A 251 -1.68 -19.80 3.13
C ARG A 251 -2.64 -20.96 2.89
N ALA A 252 -3.77 -20.92 3.59
CA ALA A 252 -4.93 -21.72 3.22
C ALA A 252 -5.46 -21.31 1.83
N THR A 253 -6.03 -22.28 1.12
CA THR A 253 -6.54 -22.12 -0.24
C THR A 253 -7.50 -20.94 -0.40
N PRO A 254 -8.53 -20.73 0.47
CA PRO A 254 -9.40 -19.56 0.34
C PRO A 254 -8.63 -18.23 0.44
N ALA A 255 -7.67 -18.13 1.35
CA ALA A 255 -6.85 -16.93 1.52
C ALA A 255 -5.92 -16.70 0.32
N CYS A 256 -5.37 -17.77 -0.29
CA CYS A 256 -4.63 -17.66 -1.54
C CYS A 256 -5.52 -17.08 -2.66
N ILE A 257 -6.67 -17.69 -2.93
CA ILE A 257 -7.53 -17.28 -4.04
C ILE A 257 -7.91 -15.80 -3.91
N VAL A 258 -8.26 -15.33 -2.71
CA VAL A 258 -8.64 -13.91 -2.55
C VAL A 258 -7.43 -12.97 -2.64
N GLY A 259 -6.25 -13.38 -2.17
CA GLY A 259 -5.02 -12.62 -2.37
C GLY A 259 -4.67 -12.45 -3.85
N ILE A 260 -4.81 -13.53 -4.63
CA ILE A 260 -4.60 -13.54 -6.08
C ILE A 260 -5.58 -12.60 -6.78
N HIS A 261 -6.86 -12.66 -6.40
CA HIS A 261 -7.87 -11.77 -6.94
C HIS A 261 -7.49 -10.30 -6.75
N ASN A 262 -7.09 -9.89 -5.55
CA ASN A 262 -6.69 -8.50 -5.30
C ASN A 262 -5.43 -8.12 -6.08
N LEU A 263 -4.44 -9.01 -6.13
CA LEU A 263 -3.23 -8.77 -6.91
C LEU A 263 -3.57 -8.53 -8.39
N HIS A 264 -4.44 -9.35 -8.98
CA HIS A 264 -4.85 -9.24 -10.38
C HIS A 264 -5.66 -7.97 -10.62
N TYR A 265 -6.75 -7.77 -9.89
CA TYR A 265 -7.77 -6.79 -10.30
C TYR A 265 -7.61 -5.41 -9.68
N VAL A 266 -6.79 -5.28 -8.63
CA VAL A 266 -6.53 -3.99 -7.97
C VAL A 266 -5.14 -3.45 -8.35
N HIS A 267 -4.11 -4.30 -8.31
CA HIS A 267 -2.72 -3.83 -8.40
C HIS A 267 -2.05 -4.07 -9.75
N TYR A 268 -2.41 -5.15 -10.46
CA TYR A 268 -1.79 -5.54 -11.73
C TYR A 268 -2.82 -5.74 -12.84
N ARG A 269 -3.90 -4.95 -12.82
CA ARG A 269 -5.09 -5.15 -13.67
C ARG A 269 -4.76 -5.17 -15.15
N ASN A 270 -3.97 -4.22 -15.62
CA ASN A 270 -3.67 -4.15 -17.05
C ASN A 270 -2.82 -5.35 -17.50
N ILE A 271 -1.84 -5.76 -16.69
CA ILE A 271 -1.03 -6.95 -16.97
C ILE A 271 -1.87 -8.22 -16.94
N ALA A 272 -2.80 -8.35 -15.99
CA ALA A 272 -3.69 -9.49 -15.89
C ALA A 272 -4.64 -9.62 -17.09
N LEU A 273 -5.09 -8.50 -17.67
CA LEU A 273 -6.03 -8.48 -18.80
C LEU A 273 -5.34 -8.56 -20.16
N GLU A 274 -4.17 -7.93 -20.31
CA GLU A 274 -3.49 -7.73 -21.60
C GLU A 274 -2.09 -8.33 -21.64
N ASN A 275 -1.82 -9.30 -20.75
CA ASN A 275 -0.51 -9.93 -20.60
C ASN A 275 0.61 -8.88 -20.47
N GLU A 276 1.80 -9.14 -21.02
CA GLU A 276 2.96 -8.26 -20.88
C GLU A 276 2.73 -6.89 -21.54
N THR A 277 1.86 -6.79 -22.54
CA THR A 277 1.54 -5.54 -23.23
C THR A 277 0.65 -4.61 -22.41
N GLY A 278 0.00 -5.14 -21.36
CA GLY A 278 -0.74 -4.32 -20.40
C GLY A 278 0.13 -3.24 -19.73
N VAL A 279 1.47 -3.40 -19.73
CA VAL A 279 2.40 -2.42 -19.20
C VAL A 279 2.24 -1.05 -19.88
N TYR A 280 1.85 -1.01 -21.15
CA TYR A 280 1.64 0.24 -21.88
C TYR A 280 0.47 1.06 -21.37
N LYS A 281 -0.47 0.45 -20.63
CA LYS A 281 -1.60 1.14 -20.00
C LYS A 281 -1.28 1.68 -18.61
N GLU A 282 -0.09 1.37 -18.08
CA GLU A 282 0.37 1.92 -16.80
C GLU A 282 0.76 3.39 -16.95
N ALA A 283 0.48 4.19 -15.92
CA ALA A 283 0.73 5.63 -15.97
C ALA A 283 2.22 5.96 -16.18
N PHE A 284 3.13 5.21 -15.55
CA PHE A 284 4.56 5.41 -15.72
C PHE A 284 5.03 5.17 -17.16
N SER A 285 4.42 4.22 -17.88
CA SER A 285 4.76 3.92 -19.27
C SER A 285 4.39 5.10 -20.17
N SER A 286 3.24 5.73 -19.93
CA SER A 286 2.84 6.94 -20.66
C SER A 286 3.85 8.08 -20.51
N VAL A 287 4.50 8.20 -19.34
CA VAL A 287 5.56 9.19 -19.10
C VAL A 287 6.83 8.84 -19.87
N VAL A 288 7.27 7.58 -19.84
CA VAL A 288 8.47 7.14 -20.57
C VAL A 288 8.28 7.24 -22.08
N LEU A 289 7.07 7.00 -22.56
CA LEU A 289 6.74 7.00 -23.98
C LEU A 289 6.37 8.40 -24.52
N SER A 290 6.44 9.45 -23.71
CA SER A 290 6.17 10.79 -24.18
C SER A 290 7.32 11.31 -25.07
N SER A 291 6.99 12.11 -26.07
CA SER A 291 7.98 12.65 -27.02
C SER A 291 9.04 13.52 -26.36
N ASP A 292 8.70 14.14 -25.23
CA ASP A 292 9.61 14.98 -24.46
C ASP A 292 10.48 14.17 -23.48
N TYR A 293 10.23 12.89 -23.21
CA TYR A 293 11.01 12.16 -22.20
C TYR A 293 12.51 12.04 -22.56
N PHE A 294 12.85 11.98 -23.84
CA PHE A 294 14.23 11.85 -24.34
C PHE A 294 14.74 13.08 -25.10
N ASP A 295 14.10 14.24 -24.92
CA ASP A 295 14.39 15.48 -25.67
C ASP A 295 15.73 16.14 -25.29
N GLN A 296 16.18 15.98 -24.04
CA GLN A 296 17.39 16.60 -23.49
C GLN A 296 18.69 15.90 -23.92
N LEU A 297 18.60 14.72 -24.54
CA LEU A 297 19.76 13.99 -25.01
C LEU A 297 20.39 14.65 -26.24
N SER A 298 21.71 14.77 -26.23
CA SER A 298 22.47 15.22 -27.39
C SER A 298 22.37 14.24 -28.57
N LYS A 299 22.68 14.70 -29.78
CA LYS A 299 22.77 13.82 -30.96
C LYS A 299 23.84 12.73 -30.77
N ASP A 300 24.94 13.08 -30.12
CA ASP A 300 26.05 12.17 -29.86
C ASP A 300 25.67 11.09 -28.84
N ASP A 301 24.93 11.44 -27.78
CA ASP A 301 24.40 10.46 -26.82
C ASP A 301 23.44 9.48 -27.50
N LYS A 302 22.53 9.98 -28.34
CA LYS A 302 21.57 9.14 -29.10
C LYS A 302 22.30 8.21 -30.07
N LYS A 303 23.32 8.71 -30.77
CA LYS A 303 24.15 7.91 -31.68
C LYS A 303 24.95 6.85 -30.93
N ALA A 304 25.63 7.22 -29.84
CA ALA A 304 26.38 6.28 -29.02
C ALA A 304 25.50 5.17 -28.46
N TRP A 305 24.26 5.49 -28.07
CA TRP A 305 23.28 4.48 -27.64
C TRP A 305 22.90 3.54 -28.79
N GLN A 306 22.56 4.10 -29.95
CA GLN A 306 22.22 3.35 -31.16
C GLN A 306 23.35 2.40 -31.58
N ASP A 307 24.60 2.88 -31.61
CA ASP A 307 25.78 2.10 -32.00
C ASP A 307 26.04 0.94 -31.02
N LYS A 308 25.72 1.14 -29.73
CA LYS A 308 25.90 0.12 -28.70
C LYS A 308 24.79 -0.93 -28.68
N HIS A 309 23.54 -0.52 -28.89
CA HIS A 309 22.36 -1.36 -28.69
C HIS A 309 21.70 -1.82 -30.01
N ASN A 310 22.16 -1.32 -31.16
CA ASN A 310 21.58 -1.54 -32.48
C ASN A 310 20.10 -1.11 -32.59
N GLU A 311 19.63 -0.23 -31.71
CA GLU A 311 18.27 0.32 -31.70
C GLU A 311 18.23 1.72 -31.07
N GLY A 312 17.22 2.51 -31.45
CA GLY A 312 17.09 3.88 -31.00
C GLY A 312 16.72 3.94 -29.52
N VAL A 313 17.03 5.04 -28.83
CA VAL A 313 16.73 5.21 -27.40
C VAL A 313 15.24 4.96 -27.11
N MET A 314 14.34 5.56 -27.89
CA MET A 314 12.90 5.40 -27.71
C MET A 314 12.46 3.94 -27.91
N ASP A 315 12.94 3.29 -28.97
CA ASP A 315 12.60 1.90 -29.28
C ASP A 315 13.15 0.94 -28.21
N TYR A 316 14.37 1.19 -27.72
CA TYR A 316 14.99 0.45 -26.63
C TYR A 316 14.11 0.48 -25.38
N PHE A 317 13.71 1.68 -24.93
CA PHE A 317 12.94 1.81 -23.69
C PHE A 317 11.49 1.34 -23.86
N ASN A 318 10.89 1.53 -25.03
CA ASN A 318 9.60 0.93 -25.37
C ASN A 318 9.65 -0.61 -25.26
N ARG A 319 10.64 -1.25 -25.86
CA ARG A 319 10.88 -2.70 -25.73
C ARG A 319 11.21 -3.10 -24.29
N SER A 320 11.92 -2.27 -23.55
CA SER A 320 12.32 -2.53 -22.16
C SER A 320 11.14 -2.49 -21.19
N LEU A 321 10.12 -1.64 -21.42
CA LEU A 321 8.87 -1.68 -20.64
C LEU A 321 8.24 -3.08 -20.69
N VAL A 322 8.15 -3.69 -21.88
CA VAL A 322 7.60 -5.04 -22.04
C VAL A 322 8.55 -6.09 -21.46
N THR A 323 9.82 -6.05 -21.84
CA THR A 323 10.76 -7.14 -21.54
C THR A 323 11.26 -7.16 -20.10
N LYS A 324 11.42 -5.99 -19.46
CA LYS A 324 11.96 -5.86 -18.10
C LYS A 324 10.90 -5.58 -17.03
N ILE A 325 9.68 -5.17 -17.41
CA ILE A 325 8.60 -4.90 -16.44
C ILE A 325 7.37 -5.77 -16.73
N GLY A 326 6.79 -5.66 -17.92
CA GLY A 326 5.56 -6.38 -18.29
C GLY A 326 5.69 -7.90 -18.21
N ARG A 327 6.72 -8.48 -18.82
CA ARG A 327 6.98 -9.93 -18.82
C ARG A 327 7.30 -10.48 -17.42
N PRO A 328 8.19 -9.86 -16.62
CA PRO A 328 8.44 -10.32 -15.25
C PRO A 328 7.19 -10.23 -14.36
N ALA A 329 6.41 -9.15 -14.45
CA ALA A 329 5.15 -9.03 -13.73
C ALA A 329 4.16 -10.14 -14.14
N LEU A 330 3.99 -10.37 -15.44
CA LEU A 330 3.13 -11.45 -15.94
C LEU A 330 3.61 -12.84 -15.48
N LYS A 331 4.91 -13.10 -15.51
CA LYS A 331 5.53 -14.35 -15.02
C LYS A 331 5.19 -14.57 -13.55
N MET A 332 5.26 -13.51 -12.73
CA MET A 332 4.84 -13.56 -11.32
C MET A 332 3.36 -13.91 -11.19
N LEU A 333 2.46 -13.22 -11.91
CA LEU A 333 1.02 -13.48 -11.84
C LEU A 333 0.69 -14.93 -12.22
N ARG A 334 1.28 -15.43 -13.33
CA ARG A 334 1.08 -16.82 -13.79
C ARG A 334 1.60 -17.85 -12.80
N TYR A 335 2.76 -17.61 -12.19
CA TYR A 335 3.29 -18.49 -11.15
C TYR A 335 2.36 -18.52 -9.93
N ILE A 336 1.86 -17.35 -9.50
CA ILE A 336 0.99 -17.23 -8.35
C ILE A 336 -0.36 -17.92 -8.59
N GLU A 337 -1.01 -17.68 -9.73
CA GLU A 337 -2.31 -18.24 -10.11
C GLU A 337 -2.26 -19.74 -10.40
N GLY A 338 -1.18 -20.21 -11.05
CA GLY A 338 -1.02 -21.60 -11.41
C GLY A 338 -0.30 -22.41 -10.34
N GLU A 339 1.03 -22.28 -10.31
CA GLU A 339 1.89 -23.17 -9.54
C GLU A 339 1.76 -22.95 -8.03
N HIS A 340 1.88 -21.71 -7.55
CA HIS A 340 1.79 -21.41 -6.12
C HIS A 340 0.42 -21.75 -5.53
N LEU A 341 -0.67 -21.43 -6.23
CA LEU A 341 -2.03 -21.77 -5.79
C LEU A 341 -2.18 -23.28 -5.56
N SER A 342 -1.55 -24.11 -6.41
CA SER A 342 -1.58 -25.56 -6.24
C SER A 342 -0.90 -26.03 -4.94
N TYR A 343 0.02 -25.23 -4.39
CA TYR A 343 0.71 -25.48 -3.13
C TYR A 343 -0.03 -24.96 -1.88
N CYS A 344 -1.13 -24.22 -2.05
CA CYS A 344 -1.91 -23.75 -0.92
C CYS A 344 -2.59 -24.92 -0.20
N ALA A 345 -2.56 -24.90 1.13
CA ALA A 345 -3.09 -25.99 1.93
C ALA A 345 -4.62 -25.86 2.11
N PRO A 346 -5.34 -26.95 2.43
CA PRO A 346 -6.73 -26.85 2.86
C PRO A 346 -6.87 -26.00 4.12
N GLU A 347 -8.00 -25.33 4.29
CA GLU A 347 -8.29 -24.53 5.49
C GLU A 347 -8.26 -25.36 6.76
N THR A 348 -8.65 -26.63 6.72
CA THR A 348 -8.58 -27.56 7.86
C THR A 348 -7.15 -27.80 8.37
N VAL A 349 -6.14 -27.59 7.51
CA VAL A 349 -4.73 -27.74 7.83
C VAL A 349 -4.10 -26.40 8.21
N ALA A 350 -4.32 -25.37 7.40
CA ALA A 350 -3.71 -24.05 7.53
C ALA A 350 -4.70 -22.96 7.99
N SER A 351 -5.58 -23.27 8.94
CA SER A 351 -6.64 -22.38 9.47
C SER A 351 -6.14 -21.12 10.19
N GLY A 352 -4.84 -20.90 10.25
CA GLY A 352 -4.23 -19.70 10.81
C GLY A 352 -2.74 -19.84 11.01
N LEU A 353 -2.08 -18.72 11.32
CA LEU A 353 -0.63 -18.64 11.48
C LEU A 353 -0.11 -19.60 12.56
N GLN A 354 -0.87 -19.85 13.62
CA GLN A 354 -0.48 -20.81 14.66
C GLN A 354 -0.21 -22.23 14.14
N LYS A 355 -0.83 -22.61 13.01
CA LYS A 355 -0.65 -23.91 12.37
C LYS A 355 0.55 -23.96 11.41
N LEU A 356 1.24 -22.83 11.22
CA LEU A 356 2.44 -22.74 10.39
C LEU A 356 3.72 -22.78 11.24
N PRO A 357 4.83 -23.30 10.67
CA PRO A 357 4.92 -23.94 9.36
C PRO A 357 4.30 -25.34 9.31
N LEU A 358 3.84 -25.76 8.13
CA LEU A 358 3.43 -27.13 7.83
C LEU A 358 4.65 -28.08 7.84
N SER A 359 4.40 -29.38 8.02
CA SER A 359 5.47 -30.41 8.00
C SER A 359 5.86 -30.88 6.60
N TYR A 360 4.97 -30.71 5.63
CA TYR A 360 5.15 -31.12 4.23
C TYR A 360 4.60 -30.04 3.31
N ALA A 361 5.08 -29.99 2.07
CA ALA A 361 4.41 -29.24 1.02
C ALA A 361 3.03 -29.86 0.72
N TYR A 362 2.14 -29.08 0.12
CA TYR A 362 0.83 -29.55 -0.31
C TYR A 362 0.74 -29.45 -1.83
N LYS A 363 0.00 -30.32 -2.50
CA LYS A 363 -0.30 -30.17 -3.92
C LYS A 363 -1.74 -30.58 -4.17
N GLY A 364 -2.54 -29.66 -4.72
CA GLY A 364 -3.96 -29.91 -4.97
C GLY A 364 -4.75 -30.23 -3.68
N GLY A 365 -4.33 -29.67 -2.55
CA GLY A 365 -4.97 -29.89 -1.25
C GLY A 365 -4.53 -31.17 -0.51
N VAL A 366 -3.64 -31.98 -1.08
CA VAL A 366 -3.11 -33.20 -0.45
C VAL A 366 -1.66 -32.97 -0.03
N PRO A 367 -1.21 -33.45 1.15
CA PRO A 367 0.20 -33.36 1.53
C PRO A 367 1.09 -34.18 0.58
N ASP A 368 2.14 -33.57 0.07
CA ASP A 368 3.20 -34.24 -0.68
C ASP A 368 4.31 -34.69 0.28
N ILE A 369 4.22 -35.94 0.74
CA ILE A 369 5.13 -36.51 1.74
C ILE A 369 6.58 -36.61 1.19
N GLY A 370 6.76 -36.61 -0.14
CA GLY A 370 8.06 -36.58 -0.78
C GLY A 370 8.80 -35.24 -0.60
N ILE A 371 8.10 -34.19 -0.17
CA ILE A 371 8.64 -32.84 0.02
C ILE A 371 8.44 -32.41 1.48
N ALA A 372 9.33 -32.89 2.35
CA ALA A 372 9.38 -32.45 3.75
C ALA A 372 9.74 -30.96 3.84
N ALA A 373 8.98 -30.22 4.65
CA ALA A 373 9.22 -28.80 4.87
C ALA A 373 10.40 -28.61 5.83
N THR A 374 11.31 -27.68 5.53
CA THR A 374 12.47 -27.42 6.38
C THR A 374 12.10 -26.72 7.69
N GLN A 375 10.99 -25.98 7.70
CA GLN A 375 10.49 -25.18 8.83
C GLN A 375 11.51 -24.17 9.37
N LYS A 376 12.46 -23.75 8.53
CA LYS A 376 13.57 -22.87 8.90
C LYS A 376 13.72 -21.74 7.89
N LEU A 377 14.11 -20.57 8.38
CA LEU A 377 14.55 -19.44 7.55
C LEU A 377 15.87 -19.78 6.83
N PRO A 378 16.23 -19.05 5.76
CA PRO A 378 17.50 -19.24 5.04
C PRO A 378 18.75 -19.22 5.93
N THR A 379 18.71 -18.49 7.04
CA THR A 379 19.80 -18.38 8.02
C THR A 379 19.74 -19.43 9.13
N GLY A 380 18.78 -20.36 9.08
CA GLY A 380 18.69 -21.54 9.95
C GLY A 380 17.76 -21.41 11.15
N GLU A 381 17.26 -20.21 11.45
CA GLU A 381 16.32 -19.98 12.55
C GLU A 381 14.99 -20.71 12.30
N LYS A 382 14.41 -21.28 13.35
CA LYS A 382 13.14 -21.99 13.27
C LYS A 382 11.98 -21.02 13.06
N LEU A 383 11.10 -21.35 12.13
CA LEU A 383 9.83 -20.65 11.93
C LEU A 383 8.81 -21.09 12.99
N VAL A 384 8.19 -20.11 13.66
CA VAL A 384 7.16 -20.34 14.68
C VAL A 384 5.97 -19.42 14.41
N GLY A 385 4.91 -19.94 13.81
CA GLY A 385 3.78 -19.12 13.39
C GLY A 385 2.98 -18.48 14.53
N LYS A 386 3.09 -19.00 15.76
CA LYS A 386 2.58 -18.31 16.96
C LYS A 386 3.27 -16.95 17.17
N ASP A 387 4.56 -16.86 16.90
CA ASP A 387 5.31 -15.62 17.10
C ASP A 387 5.05 -14.63 15.96
N THR A 388 4.81 -15.14 14.74
CA THR A 388 4.24 -14.36 13.63
C THR A 388 2.91 -13.72 14.02
N TYR A 389 1.97 -14.51 14.57
CA TYR A 389 0.69 -13.97 15.04
C TYR A 389 0.86 -12.89 16.12
N LYS A 390 1.74 -13.12 17.11
CA LYS A 390 2.05 -12.11 18.15
C LYS A 390 2.60 -10.82 17.53
N SER A 391 3.52 -10.93 16.57
CA SER A 391 4.10 -9.78 15.88
C SER A 391 3.03 -8.97 15.15
N LEU A 392 2.13 -9.63 14.41
CA LEU A 392 1.07 -8.97 13.66
C LEU A 392 0.01 -8.35 14.58
N MET A 393 -0.40 -9.06 15.63
CA MET A 393 -1.42 -8.57 16.57
C MET A 393 -0.98 -7.24 17.21
N ARG A 394 0.30 -7.10 17.57
CA ARG A 394 0.86 -5.87 18.16
C ARG A 394 0.70 -4.65 17.26
N PHE A 395 0.80 -4.82 15.94
CA PHE A 395 0.55 -3.74 14.99
C PHE A 395 -0.87 -3.20 15.13
N TYR A 396 -1.88 -4.08 15.21
CA TYR A 396 -3.29 -3.69 15.28
C TYR A 396 -3.71 -3.19 16.67
N THR A 397 -3.20 -3.80 17.73
CA THR A 397 -3.60 -3.43 19.10
C THR A 397 -2.86 -2.20 19.60
N THR A 398 -1.74 -1.82 18.97
CA THR A 398 -0.82 -0.75 19.41
C THR A 398 -0.36 -0.87 20.87
N SER A 399 -0.50 -2.07 21.45
CA SER A 399 -0.25 -2.39 22.85
C SER A 399 0.50 -3.72 22.96
N ASP A 400 1.32 -3.85 24.00
CA ASP A 400 2.02 -5.11 24.33
C ASP A 400 1.09 -6.06 25.11
N ILE A 401 -0.10 -6.30 24.56
CA ILE A 401 -1.02 -7.31 25.05
C ILE A 401 -0.64 -8.67 24.44
N THR A 402 -0.77 -9.75 25.20
CA THR A 402 -0.58 -11.11 24.67
C THR A 402 -1.87 -11.64 24.05
N PRO A 403 -1.80 -12.58 23.09
CA PRO A 403 -2.99 -13.22 22.52
C PRO A 403 -3.94 -13.80 23.56
N GLU A 404 -3.38 -14.40 24.61
CA GLU A 404 -4.13 -15.03 25.70
C GLU A 404 -4.89 -13.99 26.51
N LYS A 405 -4.22 -12.89 26.88
CA LYS A 405 -4.83 -11.79 27.64
C LYS A 405 -5.87 -11.04 26.82
N LEU A 406 -5.63 -10.87 25.50
CA LEU A 406 -6.63 -10.30 24.60
C LEU A 406 -7.87 -11.19 24.55
N ARG A 407 -7.70 -12.50 24.38
CA ARG A 407 -8.81 -13.47 24.34
C ARG A 407 -9.64 -13.44 25.62
N GLU A 408 -8.98 -13.42 26.78
CA GLU A 408 -9.65 -13.32 28.08
C GLU A 408 -10.54 -12.07 28.16
N LYS A 409 -9.96 -10.89 27.88
CA LYS A 409 -10.69 -9.61 27.87
C LYS A 409 -11.82 -9.57 26.84
N SER A 410 -11.59 -10.13 25.66
CA SER A 410 -12.60 -10.21 24.61
C SER A 410 -13.76 -11.12 25.03
N GLN A 411 -13.49 -12.23 25.70
CA GLN A 411 -14.53 -13.15 26.18
C GLN A 411 -15.34 -12.52 27.32
N GLU A 412 -14.69 -11.86 28.27
CA GLU A 412 -15.35 -11.10 29.33
C GLU A 412 -16.31 -10.06 28.73
N ARG A 413 -15.81 -9.25 27.78
CA ARG A 413 -16.61 -8.24 27.12
C ARG A 413 -17.76 -8.83 26.29
N LEU A 414 -17.52 -9.95 25.61
CA LEU A 414 -18.57 -10.66 24.87
C LEU A 414 -19.69 -11.12 25.82
N ASN A 415 -19.35 -11.70 26.97
CA ASN A 415 -20.33 -12.16 27.95
C ASN A 415 -21.17 -11.00 28.51
N GLU A 416 -20.56 -9.84 28.76
CA GLU A 416 -21.29 -8.63 29.17
C GLU A 416 -22.26 -8.13 28.10
N LEU A 417 -21.80 -8.07 26.85
CA LEU A 417 -22.60 -7.58 25.73
C LEU A 417 -23.74 -8.53 25.38
N MET A 418 -23.50 -9.84 25.45
CA MET A 418 -24.54 -10.84 25.24
C MET A 418 -25.70 -10.69 26.24
N LYS A 419 -25.41 -10.46 27.53
CA LYS A 419 -26.46 -10.19 28.53
C LYS A 419 -27.29 -8.94 28.21
N GLN A 420 -26.64 -7.89 27.71
CA GLN A 420 -27.33 -6.67 27.28
C GLN A 420 -28.20 -6.92 26.05
N ALA A 421 -27.67 -7.66 25.06
CA ALA A 421 -28.41 -8.04 23.87
C ALA A 421 -29.63 -8.90 24.20
N GLU A 422 -29.48 -9.91 25.08
CA GLU A 422 -30.59 -10.74 25.55
C GLU A 422 -31.70 -9.91 26.20
N LYS A 423 -31.34 -8.92 27.03
CA LYS A 423 -32.31 -8.02 27.63
C LYS A 423 -33.06 -7.20 26.58
N LEU A 424 -32.33 -6.57 25.65
CA LEU A 424 -32.93 -5.79 24.56
C LEU A 424 -33.87 -6.64 23.70
N VAL A 425 -33.49 -7.87 23.41
CA VAL A 425 -34.31 -8.81 22.63
C VAL A 425 -35.60 -9.18 23.37
N LYS A 426 -35.55 -9.38 24.69
CA LYS A 426 -36.77 -9.58 25.49
C LYS A 426 -37.66 -8.35 25.50
N ASP A 427 -37.07 -7.18 25.71
CA ASP A 427 -37.80 -5.91 25.77
C ASP A 427 -38.48 -5.63 24.41
N TYR A 428 -37.80 -5.95 23.30
CA TYR A 428 -38.34 -5.79 21.95
C TYR A 428 -39.46 -6.78 21.63
N THR A 429 -39.26 -8.06 21.96
CA THR A 429 -40.22 -9.13 21.60
C THR A 429 -41.37 -9.30 22.59
N GLY A 430 -41.25 -8.73 23.79
CA GLY A 430 -42.16 -8.93 24.93
C GLY A 430 -42.02 -10.30 25.61
N GLU A 431 -41.06 -11.13 25.20
CA GLU A 431 -40.90 -12.50 25.69
C GLU A 431 -40.04 -12.56 26.97
N SER A 432 -40.44 -13.35 27.96
CA SER A 432 -39.71 -13.46 29.23
C SER A 432 -38.55 -14.47 29.20
N LYS A 433 -38.63 -15.48 28.33
CA LYS A 433 -37.62 -16.55 28.19
C LYS A 433 -36.59 -16.19 27.10
N ASN A 434 -35.30 -16.30 27.41
CA ASN A 434 -34.21 -15.94 26.48
C ASN A 434 -34.33 -16.65 25.12
N THR A 435 -34.48 -17.97 25.11
CA THR A 435 -34.51 -18.76 23.86
C THR A 435 -35.66 -18.35 22.97
N THR A 436 -36.87 -18.22 23.53
CA THR A 436 -38.07 -17.78 22.80
C THR A 436 -37.92 -16.36 22.26
N ALA A 437 -37.39 -15.44 23.07
CA ALA A 437 -37.14 -14.07 22.67
C ALA A 437 -36.14 -14.00 21.50
N ILE A 438 -35.02 -14.73 21.60
CA ILE A 438 -33.99 -14.81 20.55
C ILE A 438 -34.56 -15.40 19.26
N ASP A 439 -35.27 -16.53 19.33
CA ASP A 439 -35.84 -17.16 18.14
C ASP A 439 -36.86 -16.25 17.44
N LYS A 440 -37.68 -15.52 18.22
CA LYS A 440 -38.65 -14.56 17.69
C LYS A 440 -37.95 -13.37 17.04
N PHE A 441 -36.93 -12.81 17.69
CA PHE A 441 -36.15 -11.71 17.15
C PHE A 441 -35.38 -12.11 15.88
N ILE A 442 -34.81 -13.31 15.81
CA ILE A 442 -34.17 -13.82 14.59
C ILE A 442 -35.19 -13.92 13.45
N ARG A 443 -36.41 -14.42 13.73
CA ARG A 443 -37.48 -14.46 12.71
C ARG A 443 -37.86 -13.07 12.21
N GLU A 444 -37.98 -12.09 13.10
CA GLU A 444 -38.26 -10.70 12.74
C GLU A 444 -37.12 -10.10 11.91
N MET A 445 -35.85 -10.30 12.29
CA MET A 445 -34.71 -9.86 11.49
C MET A 445 -34.62 -10.52 10.10
N GLN A 446 -35.14 -11.73 9.96
CA GLN A 446 -35.18 -12.48 8.70
C GLN A 446 -36.42 -12.18 7.87
N ALA A 447 -37.38 -11.44 8.40
CA ALA A 447 -38.58 -11.05 7.67
C ALA A 447 -38.20 -10.14 6.50
N SER A 448 -38.88 -10.34 5.37
CA SER A 448 -38.52 -9.68 4.10
C SER A 448 -38.66 -8.16 4.15
N ASP A 449 -39.50 -7.64 5.04
CA ASP A 449 -39.66 -6.21 5.31
C ASP A 449 -38.44 -5.57 5.98
N MET A 450 -37.54 -6.38 6.57
CA MET A 450 -36.25 -5.92 7.10
C MET A 450 -35.13 -5.91 6.05
N TYR A 451 -35.39 -6.40 4.84
CA TYR A 451 -34.39 -6.40 3.77
C TYR A 451 -34.41 -5.08 3.03
N PHE A 452 -33.23 -4.53 2.72
CA PHE A 452 -33.10 -3.33 1.89
C PHE A 452 -33.49 -3.57 0.42
N ASN A 453 -33.69 -4.82 0.00
CA ASN A 453 -33.98 -5.21 -1.37
C ASN A 453 -35.16 -6.17 -1.42
N ASP A 454 -36.13 -5.89 -2.29
CA ASP A 454 -37.30 -6.76 -2.54
C ASP A 454 -36.97 -7.99 -3.40
N LYS A 455 -35.73 -8.07 -3.91
CA LYS A 455 -35.25 -9.13 -4.80
C LYS A 455 -34.10 -9.88 -4.15
N PRO A 456 -34.02 -11.22 -4.34
CA PRO A 456 -32.88 -11.99 -3.88
C PRO A 456 -31.60 -11.47 -4.55
N PHE A 457 -30.47 -11.61 -3.83
CA PHE A 457 -29.17 -11.26 -4.40
C PHE A 457 -28.96 -12.01 -5.72
N PRO A 458 -28.55 -11.31 -6.80
CA PRO A 458 -28.28 -11.95 -8.08
C PRO A 458 -27.37 -13.17 -7.92
N SER A 459 -27.69 -14.27 -8.62
CA SER A 459 -26.98 -15.55 -8.42
C SER A 459 -25.51 -15.48 -8.82
N ASN A 460 -25.15 -14.57 -9.73
CA ASN A 460 -23.77 -14.21 -10.10
C ASN A 460 -23.02 -13.46 -8.98
N GLU A 461 -23.73 -12.97 -7.96
CA GLU A 461 -23.22 -12.23 -6.81
C GLU A 461 -23.31 -13.00 -5.48
N SER A 462 -23.80 -14.25 -5.45
CA SER A 462 -24.05 -14.94 -4.17
C SER A 462 -23.56 -16.38 -4.09
N GLY A 463 -23.11 -17.00 -5.20
CA GLY A 463 -22.68 -18.41 -5.21
C GLY A 463 -21.18 -18.67 -4.99
N LYS A 464 -20.82 -19.92 -4.62
CA LYS A 464 -19.41 -20.42 -4.59
C LYS A 464 -18.68 -20.24 -5.92
N GLY A 465 -19.42 -20.09 -7.02
CA GLY A 465 -18.90 -19.77 -8.35
C GLY A 465 -18.33 -18.36 -8.48
N ARG A 466 -18.58 -17.41 -7.56
CA ARG A 466 -18.18 -15.99 -7.69
C ARG A 466 -16.69 -15.79 -7.97
N LEU A 467 -15.81 -16.52 -7.25
CA LEU A 467 -14.36 -16.45 -7.46
C LEU A 467 -13.92 -17.08 -8.80
N HIS A 468 -14.60 -18.12 -9.28
CA HIS A 468 -14.32 -18.78 -10.56
C HIS A 468 -15.01 -18.14 -11.77
N GLN A 469 -16.11 -17.40 -11.57
CA GLN A 469 -16.88 -16.74 -12.63
C GLN A 469 -16.34 -15.34 -12.91
N MET A 470 -15.76 -14.65 -11.92
CA MET A 470 -14.93 -13.45 -12.14
C MET A 470 -13.73 -13.73 -13.05
N HIS A 471 -13.11 -14.92 -12.99
CA HIS A 471 -12.08 -15.33 -13.94
C HIS A 471 -12.57 -15.48 -15.39
N ARG A 472 -13.88 -15.72 -15.63
CA ARG A 472 -14.44 -15.94 -16.97
C ARG A 472 -15.19 -14.75 -17.55
N GLN A 473 -15.79 -13.90 -16.74
CA GLN A 473 -16.58 -12.76 -17.24
C GLN A 473 -15.74 -11.61 -17.79
N HIS A 474 -14.44 -11.54 -17.49
CA HIS A 474 -13.54 -10.51 -18.04
C HIS A 474 -12.80 -10.92 -19.32
N LYS A 475 -13.10 -12.11 -19.87
CA LYS A 475 -12.63 -12.57 -21.20
C LYS A 475 -13.69 -12.42 -22.30
N ARG A 476 -14.76 -11.66 -22.07
CA ARG A 476 -15.77 -11.33 -23.08
C ARG A 476 -15.82 -9.84 -23.34
#